data_AF-A0A1A8PP90-F1
#
_entry.id   AF-A0A1A8PP90-F1
#
_cell.length_a   1.000
_cell.length_b   1.000
_cell.length_c   1.000
_cell.angle_alpha   90.00
_cell.angle_beta   90.00
_cell.angle_gamma   90.00
#
_symmetry.space_group_name_H-M   'P 1'
#
loop_
_entity.id
_entity.type
_entity.pdbx_description
1 polymer ?
#
loop_
_entity_poly.entity_id
_entity_poly.type
_entity_poly.pdbx_seq_one_letter_code
_entity_poly.pdbx_strand_id
1 'polypeptide(L)'
;GESKTCRAFLTQCEIHFELQPSSFPTERSRVDYVISLLSGQARVWGTGEWARDAEICYNYKDFARELIRIFDPLLPGREATRQLMTLNQNNRRATD
;
A
#
# COMPACT_ATOMS: atom_id res chain seq x y z
N GLY A 1 3.73 -1.58 -16.63
CA GLY A 1 4.99 -2.13 -16.13
C GLY A 1 4.72 -2.70 -14.77
N GLU A 2 4.90 -4.01 -14.65
CA GLU A 2 4.72 -4.91 -13.50
C GLU A 2 3.90 -4.41 -12.31
N SER A 3 2.69 -4.94 -12.18
CA SER A 3 1.96 -5.06 -10.91
C SER A 3 2.74 -5.98 -9.96
N LYS A 4 3.87 -5.49 -9.45
CA LYS A 4 4.58 -6.13 -8.34
C LYS A 4 3.66 -6.00 -7.12
N THR A 5 3.28 -7.14 -6.55
CA THR A 5 2.46 -7.18 -5.33
C THR A 5 3.18 -6.38 -4.24
N CYS A 6 2.44 -5.63 -3.40
CA CYS A 6 3.02 -4.82 -2.32
C CYS A 6 4.03 -5.62 -1.46
N ARG A 7 3.77 -6.93 -1.33
CA ARG A 7 4.65 -7.89 -0.66
C ARG A 7 6.03 -8.01 -1.30
N ALA A 8 6.10 -8.17 -2.62
CA ALA A 8 7.39 -8.25 -3.32
C ALA A 8 8.20 -6.95 -3.17
N PHE A 9 7.53 -5.80 -3.23
CA PHE A 9 8.17 -4.50 -2.97
C PHE A 9 8.71 -4.38 -1.54
N LEU A 10 7.93 -4.78 -0.53
CA LEU A 10 8.34 -4.76 0.87
C LEU A 10 9.50 -5.73 1.14
N THR A 11 9.48 -6.93 0.55
CA THR A 11 10.61 -7.87 0.63
C THR A 11 11.89 -7.26 0.05
N GLN A 12 11.82 -6.50 -1.05
CA GLN A 12 12.99 -5.79 -1.55
C GLN A 12 13.49 -4.73 -0.56
N CYS A 13 12.60 -3.98 0.08
CA CYS A 13 12.97 -3.02 1.12
C CYS A 13 13.67 -3.71 2.31
N GLU A 14 13.15 -4.85 2.76
CA GLU A 14 13.75 -5.67 3.83
C GLU A 14 15.17 -6.12 3.48
N ILE A 15 15.38 -6.61 2.25
CA ILE A 15 16.71 -6.97 1.76
C ILE A 15 17.66 -5.76 1.81
N HIS A 16 17.21 -4.57 1.40
CA HIS A 16 18.02 -3.35 1.47
C HIS A 16 18.37 -2.97 2.92
N PHE A 17 17.44 -3.14 3.87
CA PHE A 17 17.69 -2.89 5.28
C PHE A 17 18.71 -3.87 5.86
N GLU A 18 18.66 -5.14 5.46
CA GLU A 18 19.63 -6.17 5.87
C GLU A 18 21.02 -5.94 5.27
N LEU A 19 21.09 -5.46 4.03
CA LEU A 19 22.35 -5.16 3.35
C LEU A 19 23.04 -3.90 3.89
N GLN A 20 22.27 -2.93 4.39
CA GLN A 20 22.79 -1.62 4.84
C GLN A 20 22.22 -1.18 6.20
N PRO A 21 22.41 -1.96 7.28
CA PRO A 21 21.77 -1.71 8.57
C PRO A 21 22.17 -0.36 9.19
N SER A 22 23.38 0.13 8.91
CA SER A 22 23.86 1.44 9.37
C SER A 22 23.13 2.63 8.71
N SER A 23 22.58 2.43 7.50
CA SER A 23 21.79 3.46 6.81
C SER A 23 20.35 3.51 7.29
N PHE A 24 19.87 2.44 7.93
CA PHE A 24 18.50 2.31 8.42
C PHE A 24 18.47 1.93 9.92
N PRO A 25 19.09 2.73 10.80
CA PRO A 25 19.26 2.38 12.22
C PRO A 25 17.97 2.46 13.03
N THR A 26 16.91 3.05 12.49
CA THR A 26 15.62 3.23 13.18
C THR A 26 14.45 2.74 12.34
N GLU A 27 13.36 2.36 12.99
CA GLU A 27 12.11 2.03 12.31
C GLU A 27 11.60 3.19 11.46
N ARG A 28 11.74 4.44 11.94
CA ARG A 28 11.39 5.64 11.18
C ARG A 28 12.21 5.75 9.89
N SER A 29 13.53 5.53 9.94
CA SER A 29 14.38 5.58 8.73
C SER A 29 14.01 4.52 7.68
N ARG A 30 13.52 3.35 8.12
CA ARG A 30 13.00 2.30 7.21
C ARG A 30 11.71 2.76 6.54
N VAL A 31 10.78 3.35 7.31
CA VAL A 31 9.54 3.90 6.77
C VAL A 31 9.82 5.04 5.78
N ASP A 32 10.69 5.99 6.14
CA ASP A 32 11.05 7.12 5.28
C ASP A 32 11.62 6.62 3.93
N TYR A 33 12.45 5.57 3.96
CA TYR A 33 12.96 4.92 2.76
C TYR A 33 11.83 4.32 1.91
N VAL A 34 10.92 3.56 2.52
CA VAL A 34 9.77 2.98 1.81
C VAL A 34 8.95 4.07 1.13
N ILE A 35 8.61 5.14 1.86
CA ILE A 35 7.83 6.28 1.35
C ILE A 35 8.54 6.92 0.15
N SER A 36 9.87 7.06 0.20
CA SER A 36 10.67 7.62 -0.88
C SER A 36 10.59 6.81 -2.19
N LEU A 37 10.33 5.50 -2.09
CA LEU A 37 10.21 4.59 -3.23
C LEU A 37 8.77 4.42 -3.72
N LEU A 38 7.76 4.91 -2.98
CA LEU A 38 6.38 4.82 -3.41
C LEU A 38 6.12 5.69 -4.66
N SER A 39 5.17 5.24 -5.48
CA SER A 39 4.74 5.96 -6.68
C SER A 39 3.20 6.03 -6.78
N GLY A 40 2.69 6.93 -7.62
CA GLY A 40 1.25 7.09 -7.84
C GLY A 40 0.45 7.36 -6.55
N GLN A 41 -0.67 6.65 -6.39
CA GLN A 41 -1.55 6.80 -5.23
C GLN A 41 -0.91 6.35 -3.91
N ALA A 42 -0.01 5.37 -3.95
CA ALA A 42 0.71 4.92 -2.76
C ALA A 42 1.61 6.04 -2.20
N ARG A 43 2.25 6.83 -3.08
CA ARG A 43 3.05 7.99 -2.65
C ARG A 43 2.21 9.08 -2.02
N VAL A 44 1.05 9.39 -2.61
CA VAL A 44 0.12 10.40 -2.06
C VAL A 44 -0.34 9.97 -0.67
N TRP A 45 -0.70 8.70 -0.49
CA TRP A 45 -1.03 8.16 0.82
C TRP A 45 0.16 8.22 1.79
N GLY A 46 1.32 7.65 1.44
CA GLY A 46 2.47 7.56 2.33
C GLY A 46 3.00 8.93 2.78
N THR A 47 3.06 9.90 1.86
CA THR A 47 3.44 11.29 2.21
C THR A 47 2.39 11.99 3.06
N GLY A 48 1.11 11.64 2.89
CA GLY A 48 0.01 12.15 3.72
C GLY A 48 0.03 11.59 5.15
N GLU A 49 0.38 10.31 5.33
CA GLU A 49 0.61 9.69 6.65
C GLU A 49 1.85 10.27 7.34
N TRP A 50 2.91 10.52 6.57
CA TRP A 50 4.12 11.18 7.08
C TRP A 50 3.85 12.62 7.51
N ALA A 51 3.11 13.39 6.72
CA ALA A 51 2.84 14.81 7.00
C ALA A 51 1.95 15.03 8.22
N ARG A 52 1.06 14.08 8.53
CA ARG A 52 0.23 14.10 9.75
C ARG A 52 0.92 13.50 10.97
N ASP A 53 2.17 13.07 10.81
CA ASP A 53 2.96 12.35 11.81
C ASP A 53 2.23 11.13 12.38
N ALA A 54 1.67 10.30 11.51
CA ALA A 54 0.90 9.12 11.91
C ALA A 54 1.76 8.14 12.70
N GLU A 55 1.17 7.48 13.70
CA GLU A 55 1.87 6.48 14.54
C GLU A 55 2.47 5.34 13.71
N ILE A 56 1.79 4.94 12.64
CA ILE A 56 2.29 3.91 11.72
C ILE A 56 3.63 4.29 11.09
N CYS A 57 3.97 5.58 10.98
CA CYS A 57 5.24 6.01 10.42
C CYS A 57 6.45 5.76 11.34
N TYR A 58 6.22 5.37 12.59
CA TYR A 58 7.27 5.08 13.57
C TYR A 58 7.54 3.58 13.75
N ASN A 59 6.79 2.71 13.06
CA ASN A 59 6.95 1.26 13.12
C ASN A 59 6.84 0.67 11.71
N TYR A 60 7.92 0.05 11.21
CA TYR A 60 7.94 -0.46 9.84
C TYR A 60 6.88 -1.54 9.61
N LYS A 61 6.66 -2.43 10.60
CA LYS A 61 5.67 -3.52 10.48
C LYS A 61 4.25 -3.00 10.38
N ASP A 62 3.93 -1.96 11.14
CA ASP A 62 2.59 -1.35 11.11
C ASP A 62 2.37 -0.58 9.81
N PHE A 63 3.37 0.18 9.36
CA PHE A 63 3.34 0.83 8.05
C PHE A 63 3.14 -0.17 6.89
N ALA A 64 3.94 -1.26 6.89
CA ALA A 64 3.87 -2.30 5.88
C ALA A 64 2.50 -3.00 5.86
N ARG A 65 1.91 -3.25 7.05
CA ARG A 65 0.57 -3.84 7.18
C ARG A 65 -0.50 -2.95 6.54
N GLU A 66 -0.47 -1.65 6.83
CA GLU A 66 -1.42 -0.70 6.24
C GLU A 66 -1.20 -0.52 4.73
N LEU A 67 0.05 -0.45 4.27
CA LEU A 67 0.36 -0.39 2.84
C LEU A 67 -0.23 -1.60 2.09
N ILE A 68 -0.04 -2.81 2.61
CA ILE A 68 -0.64 -4.03 2.05
C ILE A 68 -2.17 -3.95 2.11
N ARG A 69 -2.75 -3.56 3.25
CA ARG A 69 -4.22 -3.48 3.41
C ARG A 69 -4.88 -2.56 2.38
N ILE A 70 -4.22 -1.45 2.04
CA ILE A 70 -4.78 -0.43 1.15
C ILE A 70 -4.52 -0.76 -0.32
N PHE A 71 -3.34 -1.30 -0.66
CA PHE A 71 -2.84 -1.40 -2.02
C PHE A 71 -2.60 -2.84 -2.54
N ASP A 72 -2.75 -3.89 -1.71
CA ASP A 72 -2.71 -5.29 -2.15
C ASP A 72 -4.15 -5.78 -2.46
N PRO A 73 -4.49 -6.07 -3.73
CA PRO A 73 -5.84 -6.48 -4.12
C PRO A 73 -6.25 -7.89 -3.67
N LEU A 74 -5.37 -8.66 -3.02
CA LEU A 74 -5.63 -10.05 -2.60
C LEU A 74 -6.68 -10.21 -1.47
N LEU A 75 -7.42 -9.18 -1.11
CA LEU A 75 -8.63 -9.30 -0.30
C LEU A 75 -9.86 -9.43 -1.23
N PRO A 76 -10.48 -10.62 -1.37
CA PRO A 76 -11.66 -10.85 -2.22
C PRO A 76 -12.89 -9.98 -1.86
N GLY A 77 -12.87 -9.26 -0.74
CA GLY A 77 -13.96 -8.38 -0.32
C GLY A 77 -14.11 -7.08 -1.14
N ARG A 78 -13.06 -6.60 -1.83
CA ARG A 78 -13.12 -5.32 -2.55
C ARG A 78 -13.44 -5.45 -4.04
N GLU A 79 -13.18 -6.61 -4.63
CA GLU A 79 -13.60 -6.91 -6.00
C GLU A 79 -15.08 -7.31 -6.06
N ALA A 80 -15.61 -7.98 -5.02
CA ALA A 80 -17.03 -8.31 -4.93
C ALA A 80 -17.93 -7.06 -4.92
N THR A 81 -17.51 -5.97 -4.26
CA THR A 81 -18.30 -4.72 -4.24
C THR A 81 -18.27 -3.98 -5.57
N ARG A 82 -17.17 -4.03 -6.34
CA ARG A 82 -17.14 -3.45 -7.69
C ARG A 82 -18.05 -4.23 -8.65
N GLN A 83 -18.06 -5.55 -8.58
CA GLN A 83 -18.95 -6.38 -9.41
C GLN A 83 -20.43 -6.20 -9.02
N LEU A 84 -20.76 -6.02 -7.74
CA LEU A 84 -22.14 -5.77 -7.29
C LEU A 84 -22.68 -4.41 -7.77
N MET A 85 -21.83 -3.38 -7.87
CA MET A 85 -22.24 -2.07 -8.39
C MET A 85 -22.55 -2.11 -9.90
N THR A 86 -21.78 -2.86 -10.70
CA THR A 86 -22.05 -3.05 -12.13
C THR A 86 -23.29 -3.92 -12.40
N LEU A 87 -23.56 -4.93 -11.57
CA LEU A 87 -24.74 -5.78 -11.71
C LEU A 87 -26.05 -5.03 -11.37
N ASN A 88 -26.05 -4.12 -10.38
CA ASN A 88 -27.25 -3.35 -10.04
C ASN A 88 -27.54 -2.19 -11.01
N GLN A 89 -26.54 -1.69 -11.74
CA GLN A 89 -26.74 -0.65 -12.77
C GLN A 89 -27.26 -1.21 -14.10
N ASN A 90 -26.96 -2.46 -14.43
CA ASN A 90 -27.42 -3.09 -15.67
C ASN A 90 -28.85 -3.68 -15.60
N ASN A 91 -29.47 -3.77 -14.43
CA ASN A 91 -30.85 -4.28 -14.29
C ASN A 91 -31.93 -3.16 -14.32
N ARG A 92 -31.57 -1.93 -14.73
CA ARG A 92 -32.52 -0.80 -14.84
C ARG A 92 -32.68 -0.26 -16.26
N ARG A 93 -32.15 -0.92 -17.28
CA ARG A 93 -32.30 -0.48 -18.68
C ARG A 93 -32.52 -1.66 -19.61
N ALA A 94 -33.77 -2.10 -19.70
CA ALA A 94 -34.41 -2.58 -20.94
C ALA A 94 -35.85 -3.01 -20.62
N THR A 95 -36.77 -2.05 -20.63
CA THR A 95 -38.19 -2.29 -20.91
C THR A 95 -38.71 -1.03 -21.57
N ASP A 96 -38.49 -0.98 -22.88
CA ASP A 96 -39.39 -0.37 -23.85
C ASP A 96 -39.43 -1.33 -25.06
#